data_AF-A0A1H8NH73-F1
#
_entry.id   AF-A0A1H8NH73-F1
#
_cell.length_a   1.000
_cell.length_b   1.000
_cell.length_c   1.000
_cell.angle_alpha   90.00
_cell.angle_beta   90.00
_cell.angle_gamma   90.00
#
_symmetry.space_group_name_H-M   'P 1'
#
loop_
_entity.id
_entity.type
_entity.pdbx_description
1 polymer ?
#
loop_
_entity_poly.entity_id
_entity_poly.type
_entity_poly.pdbx_seq_one_letter_code
_entity_poly.pdbx_strand_id
1 'polypeptide(L)'
;MSINAKTLAATCVAAFTALAAASPALAVSRADQPVQSWSAMAGIPAATLLAEADQWPVSDMAMDDQPYCASDAEISQTLAHDFDETRIERDGANGTELWGSDLMGTWTVVAARNDGTSCIIASGIGFDDARDTDAYYVSAGLGN
;
A
#
# COMPACT_ATOMS: atom_id res chain seq x y z
N MET A 1 64.89 17.60 -20.88
CA MET A 1 65.32 18.92 -20.38
C MET A 1 64.23 19.40 -19.44
N SER A 2 64.52 19.38 -18.13
CA SER A 2 63.56 19.66 -17.06
C SER A 2 63.53 21.16 -16.80
N ILE A 3 62.34 21.76 -16.66
CA ILE A 3 62.18 23.09 -16.07
C ILE A 3 61.07 22.99 -15.02
N ASN A 4 61.41 23.40 -13.81
CA ASN A 4 60.56 23.37 -12.64
C ASN A 4 60.50 24.78 -12.03
N ALA A 5 59.38 25.05 -11.35
CA ALA A 5 59.11 26.14 -10.42
C ALA A 5 58.79 27.55 -10.96
N LYS A 6 57.57 28.06 -10.70
CA LYS A 6 57.27 29.05 -9.64
C LYS A 6 55.88 29.70 -9.79
N THR A 7 55.04 29.47 -8.77
CA THR A 7 54.19 30.43 -8.04
C THR A 7 52.94 31.07 -8.70
N LEU A 8 51.93 31.28 -7.83
CA LEU A 8 50.70 32.09 -7.92
C LEU A 8 49.52 31.34 -8.57
N ALA A 9 48.31 31.28 -8.02
CA ALA A 9 47.67 32.12 -7.00
C ALA A 9 46.62 31.31 -6.22
N ALA A 10 46.46 31.67 -4.95
CA ALA A 10 45.35 31.24 -4.11
C ALA A 10 44.03 31.71 -4.73
N THR A 11 43.15 30.75 -5.05
CA THR A 11 41.76 31.05 -5.42
C THR A 11 40.88 30.37 -4.38
N CYS A 12 40.41 31.13 -3.39
CA CYS A 12 39.35 30.72 -2.50
C CYS A 12 38.06 30.61 -3.33
N VAL A 13 37.76 29.42 -3.85
CA VAL A 13 36.42 29.13 -4.37
C VAL A 13 35.58 28.69 -3.18
N ALA A 14 34.78 29.61 -2.67
CA ALA A 14 33.69 29.30 -1.75
C ALA A 14 32.66 28.47 -2.53
N ALA A 15 32.71 27.16 -2.36
CA ALA A 15 31.70 26.25 -2.90
C ALA A 15 30.43 26.37 -2.04
N PHE A 16 29.53 27.28 -2.42
CA PHE A 16 28.14 27.21 -1.96
C PHE A 16 27.47 26.05 -2.69
N THR A 17 27.40 24.89 -2.07
CA THR A 17 26.51 23.82 -2.53
C THR A 17 25.08 24.28 -2.30
N ALA A 18 24.41 24.72 -3.37
CA ALA A 18 22.98 24.93 -3.36
C ALA A 18 22.30 23.58 -3.05
N LEU A 19 21.79 23.42 -1.83
CA LEU A 19 20.85 22.34 -1.54
C LEU A 19 19.61 22.62 -2.37
N ALA A 20 19.45 21.89 -3.48
CA ALA A 20 18.18 21.83 -4.17
C ALA A 20 17.16 21.23 -3.19
N ALA A 21 16.22 22.05 -2.73
CA ALA A 21 15.06 21.58 -2.02
C ALA A 21 14.24 20.71 -2.97
N ALA A 22 14.45 19.39 -2.92
CA ALA A 22 13.56 18.44 -3.54
C ALA A 22 12.21 18.58 -2.81
N SER A 23 11.28 19.30 -3.44
CA SER A 23 9.90 19.30 -2.99
C SER A 23 9.40 17.87 -3.12
N PRO A 24 8.80 17.25 -2.08
CA PRO A 24 8.16 15.97 -2.26
C PRO A 24 7.02 16.19 -3.26
N ALA A 25 7.20 15.71 -4.48
CA ALA A 25 6.08 15.59 -5.40
C ALA A 25 5.13 14.59 -4.74
N LEU A 26 3.93 15.05 -4.37
CA LEU A 26 2.83 14.13 -4.08
C LEU A 26 2.68 13.27 -5.32
N ALA A 27 3.10 12.01 -5.23
CA ALA A 27 3.06 11.09 -6.34
C ALA A 27 1.60 10.75 -6.61
N VAL A 28 1.01 11.39 -7.61
CA VAL A 28 -0.28 10.97 -8.16
C VAL A 28 -0.05 9.58 -8.75
N SER A 29 -0.81 8.58 -8.26
CA SER A 29 -0.86 7.26 -8.86
C SER A 29 -1.25 7.41 -10.33
N ARG A 30 -0.39 6.90 -11.22
CA ARG A 30 -0.66 6.86 -12.66
C ARG A 30 -1.12 5.46 -13.02
N ALA A 31 -2.02 5.35 -13.97
CA ALA A 31 -2.51 4.06 -14.51
C ALA A 31 -1.36 3.09 -14.89
N ASP A 32 -0.20 3.61 -15.30
CA ASP A 32 0.98 2.81 -15.66
C ASP A 32 1.83 2.33 -14.46
N GLN A 33 1.51 2.72 -13.22
CA GLN A 33 2.23 2.23 -12.04
C GLN A 33 1.90 0.75 -11.81
N PRO A 34 2.91 -0.08 -11.48
CA PRO A 34 2.65 -1.46 -11.12
C PRO A 34 1.84 -1.51 -9.82
N VAL A 35 0.86 -2.40 -9.77
CA VAL A 35 0.13 -2.71 -8.54
C VAL A 35 1.12 -3.29 -7.52
N GLN A 36 1.34 -2.58 -6.43
CA GLN A 36 2.15 -3.06 -5.32
C GLN A 36 1.24 -3.57 -4.21
N SER A 37 1.65 -4.66 -3.58
CA SER A 37 0.85 -5.40 -2.61
C SER A 37 1.69 -5.77 -1.41
N TRP A 38 1.07 -5.68 -0.24
CA TRP A 38 1.59 -6.18 1.02
C TRP A 38 0.50 -6.96 1.73
N SER A 39 0.87 -8.12 2.29
CA SER A 39 0.02 -8.81 3.26
C SER A 39 -0.16 -7.93 4.50
N ALA A 40 -1.31 -8.06 5.16
CA ALA A 40 -1.58 -7.36 6.42
C ALA A 40 -0.61 -7.76 7.54
N MET A 41 0.07 -8.91 7.42
CA MET A 41 1.08 -9.36 8.37
C MET A 41 2.43 -9.65 7.71
N ALA A 42 3.50 -9.15 8.31
CA ALA A 42 4.85 -9.36 7.81
C ALA A 42 5.23 -10.85 7.79
N GLY A 43 5.61 -11.34 6.61
CA GLY A 43 6.06 -12.74 6.42
C GLY A 43 4.95 -13.78 6.36
N ILE A 44 3.67 -13.37 6.49
CA ILE A 44 2.52 -14.27 6.37
C ILE A 44 1.79 -13.97 5.05
N PRO A 45 1.58 -14.95 4.15
CA PRO A 45 0.84 -14.71 2.91
C PRO A 45 -0.64 -14.36 3.15
N ALA A 46 -1.23 -13.49 2.32
CA ALA A 46 -2.65 -13.13 2.42
C ALA A 46 -3.58 -14.34 2.30
N ALA A 47 -3.21 -15.33 1.47
CA ALA A 47 -3.95 -16.60 1.37
C ALA A 47 -4.00 -17.38 2.70
N THR A 48 -2.94 -17.32 3.50
CA THR A 48 -2.91 -17.91 4.84
C THR A 48 -3.83 -17.13 5.79
N LEU A 49 -3.77 -15.79 5.75
CA LEU A 49 -4.65 -14.95 6.57
C LEU A 49 -6.13 -15.17 6.23
N LEU A 50 -6.45 -15.34 4.95
CA LEU A 50 -7.79 -15.68 4.49
C LEU A 50 -8.27 -17.04 5.00
N ALA A 51 -7.42 -18.06 4.89
CA ALA A 51 -7.76 -19.42 5.34
C ALA A 51 -8.04 -19.49 6.85
N GLU A 52 -7.49 -18.55 7.62
CA GLU A 52 -7.61 -18.46 9.08
C GLU A 52 -8.50 -17.30 9.53
N ALA A 53 -9.23 -16.64 8.62
CA ALA A 53 -10.02 -15.42 8.89
C ALA A 53 -10.97 -15.54 10.10
N ASP A 54 -11.64 -16.69 10.23
CA ASP A 54 -12.58 -16.99 11.33
C ASP A 54 -11.91 -17.17 12.71
N GLN A 55 -10.58 -17.28 12.76
CA GLN A 55 -9.82 -17.53 13.99
C GLN A 55 -9.20 -16.26 14.57
N TRP A 56 -9.01 -15.22 13.75
CA TRP A 56 -8.40 -13.97 14.20
C TRP A 56 -9.34 -13.20 15.14
N PRO A 57 -8.83 -12.73 16.29
CA PRO A 57 -9.64 -11.94 17.20
C PRO A 57 -9.87 -10.54 16.62
N VAL A 58 -11.04 -9.97 16.90
CA VAL A 58 -11.25 -8.54 16.66
C VAL A 58 -10.39 -7.70 17.60
N SER A 59 -10.01 -6.51 17.16
CA SER A 59 -9.25 -5.55 17.96
C SER A 59 -9.72 -4.13 17.70
N ASP A 60 -9.66 -3.27 18.73
CA ASP A 60 -10.03 -1.85 18.59
C ASP A 60 -9.03 -1.05 17.72
N MET A 61 -7.84 -1.62 17.48
CA MET A 61 -6.78 -1.02 16.67
C MET A 61 -6.00 -2.09 15.91
N ALA A 62 -5.35 -1.70 14.81
CA ALA A 62 -4.44 -2.57 14.06
C ALA A 62 -3.17 -2.89 14.88
N MET A 63 -2.82 -4.17 15.00
CA MET A 63 -1.65 -4.68 15.72
C MET A 63 -0.72 -5.40 14.73
N ASP A 64 0.55 -5.58 15.08
CA ASP A 64 1.55 -6.19 14.18
C ASP A 64 1.45 -7.73 14.11
N ASP A 65 0.83 -8.37 15.10
CA ASP A 65 0.79 -9.83 15.28
C ASP A 65 -0.51 -10.48 14.81
N GLN A 66 -1.44 -9.71 14.23
CA GLN A 66 -2.70 -10.18 13.67
C GLN A 66 -3.19 -9.23 12.56
N PRO A 67 -4.02 -9.71 11.61
CA PRO A 67 -4.73 -8.79 10.73
C PRO A 67 -5.67 -7.90 11.55
N TYR A 68 -5.89 -6.67 11.09
CA TYR A 68 -6.93 -5.83 11.70
C TYR A 68 -8.30 -6.40 11.34
N CYS A 69 -8.98 -6.93 12.36
CA CYS A 69 -10.34 -7.45 12.27
C CYS A 69 -11.26 -6.60 13.14
N ALA A 70 -12.39 -6.19 12.58
CA ALA A 70 -13.39 -5.38 13.27
C ALA A 70 -14.79 -5.68 12.72
N SER A 71 -15.83 -5.02 13.23
CA SER A 71 -17.17 -5.14 12.63
C SER A 71 -17.17 -4.69 11.18
N ASP A 72 -18.05 -5.25 10.34
CA ASP A 72 -18.15 -4.86 8.92
C ASP A 72 -18.37 -3.36 8.74
N ALA A 73 -19.16 -2.77 9.65
CA ALA A 73 -19.45 -1.35 9.67
C ALA A 73 -18.20 -0.52 9.98
N GLU A 74 -17.37 -0.98 10.92
CA GLU A 74 -16.12 -0.31 11.29
C GLU A 74 -15.08 -0.41 10.17
N ILE A 75 -14.87 -1.61 9.59
CA ILE A 75 -13.98 -1.76 8.42
C ILE A 75 -14.43 -0.84 7.28
N SER A 76 -15.71 -0.86 6.94
CA SER A 76 -16.26 0.02 5.90
C SER A 76 -16.08 1.50 6.22
N GLN A 77 -16.27 1.90 7.48
CA GLN A 77 -16.14 3.29 7.90
C GLN A 77 -14.68 3.74 7.86
N THR A 78 -13.76 2.94 8.38
CA THR A 78 -12.32 3.21 8.38
C THR A 78 -11.80 3.34 6.94
N LEU A 79 -12.11 2.38 6.07
CA LEU A 79 -11.67 2.42 4.67
C LEU A 79 -12.22 3.66 3.94
N ALA A 80 -13.50 3.99 4.11
CA ALA A 80 -14.09 5.16 3.49
C ALA A 80 -13.57 6.49 4.05
N HIS A 81 -13.42 6.60 5.37
CA HIS A 81 -13.08 7.86 6.03
C HIS A 81 -11.58 8.17 5.99
N ASP A 82 -10.73 7.16 6.25
CA ASP A 82 -9.29 7.36 6.40
C ASP A 82 -8.54 7.19 5.08
N PHE A 83 -9.09 6.41 4.15
CA PHE A 83 -8.43 6.05 2.90
C PHE A 83 -9.21 6.46 1.64
N ASP A 84 -10.38 7.09 1.77
CA ASP A 84 -11.27 7.40 0.65
C ASP A 84 -11.56 6.17 -0.23
N GLU A 85 -11.55 4.98 0.38
CA GLU A 85 -11.75 3.72 -0.33
C GLU A 85 -13.22 3.37 -0.39
N THR A 86 -13.68 3.04 -1.59
CA THR A 86 -15.02 2.51 -1.83
C THR A 86 -14.93 1.05 -2.24
N ARG A 87 -16.01 0.32 -2.01
CA ARG A 87 -16.05 -1.09 -2.35
C ARG A 87 -16.25 -1.26 -3.86
N ILE A 88 -15.30 -1.93 -4.47
CA ILE A 88 -15.23 -2.22 -5.90
C ILE A 88 -15.88 -3.56 -6.21
N GLU A 89 -15.58 -4.58 -5.39
CA GLU A 89 -16.08 -5.94 -5.59
C GLU A 89 -16.48 -6.56 -4.24
N ARG A 90 -17.56 -7.35 -4.23
CA ARG A 90 -18.10 -7.99 -3.01
C ARG A 90 -17.79 -9.48 -2.90
N ASP A 91 -17.70 -10.18 -4.03
CA ASP A 91 -17.56 -11.63 -4.10
C ASP A 91 -16.42 -12.00 -5.07
N GLY A 92 -15.24 -11.41 -4.85
CA GLY A 92 -14.08 -11.63 -5.69
C GLY A 92 -13.34 -12.93 -5.33
N ALA A 93 -12.01 -12.91 -5.40
CA ALA A 93 -11.20 -14.11 -5.16
C ALA A 93 -11.52 -14.74 -3.81
N ASN A 94 -12.02 -15.99 -3.84
CA ASN A 94 -12.40 -16.77 -2.66
C ASN A 94 -13.42 -16.07 -1.72
N GLY A 95 -14.32 -15.25 -2.28
CA GLY A 95 -15.36 -14.55 -1.51
C GLY A 95 -14.86 -13.33 -0.74
N THR A 96 -13.68 -12.82 -1.10
CA THR A 96 -13.15 -11.57 -0.53
C THR A 96 -13.73 -10.34 -1.23
N GLU A 97 -13.67 -9.21 -0.55
CA GLU A 97 -14.07 -7.92 -1.08
C GLU A 97 -12.83 -7.14 -1.54
N LEU A 98 -12.94 -6.42 -2.65
CA LEU A 98 -11.95 -5.45 -3.08
C LEU A 98 -12.46 -4.04 -2.79
N TRP A 99 -11.61 -3.24 -2.18
CA TRP A 99 -11.80 -1.82 -1.92
C TRP A 99 -10.69 -1.02 -2.60
N GLY A 100 -11.01 0.21 -3.02
CA GLY A 100 -10.05 1.05 -3.71
C GLY A 100 -10.42 2.53 -3.71
N SER A 101 -9.39 3.38 -3.84
CA SER A 101 -9.49 4.83 -3.89
C SER A 101 -8.74 5.35 -5.12
N ASP A 102 -9.43 6.00 -6.06
CA ASP A 102 -8.77 6.71 -7.16
C ASP A 102 -8.03 7.96 -6.67
N LEU A 103 -8.53 8.59 -5.60
CA LEU A 103 -7.93 9.79 -5.03
C LEU A 103 -6.58 9.49 -4.37
N MET A 104 -6.53 8.43 -3.57
CA MET A 104 -5.33 8.03 -2.83
C MET A 104 -4.48 7.02 -3.62
N GLY A 105 -5.06 6.37 -4.62
CA GLY A 105 -4.44 5.31 -5.41
C GLY A 105 -4.14 4.06 -4.59
N THR A 106 -4.89 3.84 -3.50
CA THR A 106 -4.75 2.68 -2.59
C THR A 106 -5.84 1.65 -2.87
N TRP A 107 -5.57 0.41 -2.48
CA TRP A 107 -6.55 -0.66 -2.51
C TRP A 107 -6.38 -1.58 -1.31
N THR A 108 -7.46 -2.26 -0.93
CA THR A 108 -7.51 -3.17 0.20
C THR A 108 -8.33 -4.41 -0.15
N VAL A 109 -7.86 -5.58 0.30
CA VAL A 109 -8.63 -6.83 0.26
C VAL A 109 -9.13 -7.17 1.66
N VAL A 110 -10.45 -7.37 1.76
CA VAL A 110 -11.15 -7.65 3.00
C VAL A 110 -11.73 -9.06 2.95
N ALA A 111 -11.45 -9.85 3.99
CA ALA A 111 -12.07 -11.15 4.24
C ALA A 111 -13.31 -10.97 5.12
N ALA A 112 -14.50 -11.03 4.53
CA ALA A 112 -15.76 -10.99 5.26
C ALA A 112 -16.03 -12.31 5.99
N ARG A 113 -16.60 -12.24 7.20
CA ARG A 113 -16.93 -13.41 8.02
C ARG A 113 -18.44 -13.50 8.26
N ASN A 114 -18.90 -14.70 8.59
CA ASN A 114 -20.33 -14.96 8.80
C ASN A 114 -20.90 -14.37 10.10
N ASP A 115 -20.04 -13.89 11.00
CA ASP A 115 -20.42 -13.31 12.30
C ASP A 115 -20.61 -11.77 12.27
N GLY A 116 -20.60 -11.16 11.07
CA GLY A 116 -20.80 -9.71 10.88
C GLY A 116 -19.54 -8.88 11.15
N THR A 117 -18.38 -9.51 11.02
CA THR A 117 -17.08 -8.87 11.14
C THR A 117 -16.20 -9.24 9.95
N SER A 118 -15.13 -8.48 9.77
CA SER A 118 -14.28 -8.56 8.59
C SER A 118 -12.83 -8.32 8.98
N CYS A 119 -11.90 -8.91 8.23
CA CYS A 119 -10.46 -8.76 8.43
C CYS A 119 -9.79 -8.17 7.18
N ILE A 120 -8.94 -7.16 7.35
CA ILE A 120 -8.05 -6.70 6.28
C ILE A 120 -6.91 -7.70 6.15
N ILE A 121 -6.75 -8.31 4.97
CA ILE A 121 -5.74 -9.38 4.74
C ILE A 121 -4.63 -8.97 3.78
N ALA A 122 -4.86 -7.96 2.94
CA ALA A 122 -3.85 -7.36 2.08
C ALA A 122 -4.23 -5.91 1.77
N SER A 123 -3.22 -5.09 1.49
CA SER A 123 -3.42 -3.72 1.00
C SER A 123 -2.28 -3.33 0.06
N GLY A 124 -2.46 -2.25 -0.66
CA GLY A 124 -1.52 -1.86 -1.69
C GLY A 124 -1.67 -0.45 -2.22
N ILE A 125 -0.82 -0.13 -3.18
CA ILE A 125 -0.90 1.10 -3.99
C ILE A 125 -0.97 0.76 -5.48
N GLY A 126 -1.32 1.75 -6.29
CA GLY A 126 -1.50 1.61 -7.73
C GLY A 126 -2.93 1.21 -8.12
N PHE A 127 -3.91 1.57 -7.29
CA PHE A 127 -5.31 1.44 -7.66
C PHE A 127 -5.69 2.35 -8.83
N ASP A 128 -6.57 1.82 -9.67
CA ASP A 128 -7.17 2.40 -10.87
C ASP A 128 -8.47 1.63 -11.14
N ASP A 129 -9.60 2.33 -11.19
CA ASP A 129 -10.94 1.74 -11.39
C ASP A 129 -11.16 1.15 -12.81
N ALA A 130 -10.33 1.51 -13.78
CA ALA A 130 -10.38 0.96 -15.14
C ALA A 130 -9.57 -0.34 -15.30
N ARG A 131 -8.78 -0.73 -14.29
CA ARG A 131 -8.01 -1.97 -14.27
C ARG A 131 -8.89 -3.16 -13.88
N ASP A 132 -8.63 -4.31 -14.49
CA ASP A 132 -9.25 -5.59 -14.11
C ASP A 132 -8.97 -5.91 -12.63
N THR A 133 -10.01 -6.23 -11.88
CA THR A 133 -9.91 -6.47 -10.43
C THR A 133 -9.03 -7.68 -10.11
N ASP A 134 -8.92 -8.66 -11.02
CA ASP A 134 -8.04 -9.82 -10.87
C ASP A 134 -6.57 -9.43 -10.67
N ALA A 135 -6.13 -8.30 -11.24
CA ALA A 135 -4.75 -7.83 -11.06
C ALA A 135 -4.41 -7.53 -9.59
N TYR A 136 -5.37 -7.05 -8.79
CA TYR A 136 -5.17 -6.80 -7.36
C TYR A 136 -5.13 -8.11 -6.58
N TYR A 137 -6.02 -9.04 -6.91
CA TYR A 137 -6.03 -10.37 -6.29
C TYR A 137 -4.77 -11.18 -6.62
N VAL A 138 -4.29 -11.17 -7.86
CA VAL A 138 -3.02 -11.80 -8.26
C VAL A 138 -1.85 -11.16 -7.51
N SER A 139 -1.81 -9.82 -7.39
CA SER A 139 -0.77 -9.12 -6.62
C SER A 139 -0.81 -9.46 -5.13
N ALA A 140 -2.00 -9.72 -4.57
CA ALA A 140 -2.18 -10.22 -3.20
C ALA A 140 -1.86 -11.72 -3.03
N GLY A 141 -1.61 -12.46 -4.11
CA GLY A 141 -1.40 -13.92 -4.07
C GLY A 141 -2.69 -14.72 -3.87
N LEU A 142 -3.83 -14.17 -4.30
CA LEU A 142 -5.17 -14.75 -4.21
C LEU A 142 -5.80 -15.09 -5.58
N GLY A 143 -5.25 -14.54 -6.67
CA GLY A 143 -5.67 -14.81 -8.06
C GLY A 143 -5.09 -16.12 -8.62
N ASN A 144 -5.55 -16.51 -9.82
CA ASN A 144 -5.17 -17.76 -10.49
C ASN A 144 -3.87 -17.67 -11.32
#